data_AF-A0A9E1H980-F1
#
_entry.id   AF-A0A9E1H980-F1
#
_cell.length_a   1.000
_cell.length_b   1.000
_cell.length_c   1.000
_cell.angle_alpha   90.00
_cell.angle_beta   90.00
_cell.angle_gamma   90.00
#
_symmetry.space_group_name_H-M   'P 1'
#
loop_
_entity.id
_entity.type
_entity.pdbx_description
1 polymer ?
#
loop_
_entity_poly.entity_id
_entity_poly.type
_entity_poly.pdbx_seq_one_letter_code
_entity_poly.pdbx_strand_id
1 'polypeptide(L)' 'MRLVLPRYEKVHFLSGICSLFLRKEDEVHYIGGAEILPPPLEGEREAYCIRMLDGVHAERARKELIEHNLRLV' A
#
# COMPACT_ATOMS: atom_id res chain seq x y z
N MET A 1 -9.71 -17.84 -55.11
CA MET A 1 -9.94 -18.49 -53.81
C MET A 1 -10.77 -17.57 -52.93
N ARG A 2 -12.04 -17.90 -52.65
CA ARG A 2 -12.89 -17.09 -51.76
C ARG A 2 -12.54 -17.43 -50.30
N LEU A 3 -11.82 -16.54 -49.63
CA LEU A 3 -11.69 -16.57 -48.18
C LEU A 3 -13.01 -16.13 -47.58
N VAL A 4 -13.86 -17.10 -47.23
CA VAL A 4 -15.05 -16.89 -46.43
C VAL A 4 -14.59 -16.75 -44.98
N LEU A 5 -14.50 -15.52 -44.47
CA LEU A 5 -14.19 -15.25 -43.08
C LEU A 5 -15.47 -15.37 -42.25
N PRO A 6 -15.57 -16.32 -41.30
CA PRO A 6 -16.74 -16.46 -40.46
C PRO A 6 -16.77 -15.35 -39.40
N ARG A 7 -17.94 -14.73 -39.31
CA ARG A 7 -18.60 -13.99 -38.22
C ARG A 7 -17.73 -13.53 -37.01
N TYR A 8 -17.82 -12.21 -36.80
CA TYR A 8 -17.13 -11.30 -35.89
C TYR A 8 -17.38 -11.52 -34.37
N GLU A 9 -17.17 -12.71 -33.82
CA GLU A 9 -17.50 -12.95 -32.40
C GLU A 9 -16.39 -12.56 -31.38
N LYS A 10 -15.23 -12.09 -31.84
CA LYS A 10 -14.04 -11.87 -30.97
C LYS A 10 -13.65 -10.41 -30.72
N VAL A 11 -14.41 -9.44 -31.24
CA VAL A 11 -14.10 -8.01 -31.07
C VAL A 11 -14.34 -7.56 -29.62
N HIS A 12 -15.36 -8.11 -28.95
CA HIS A 12 -15.64 -7.81 -27.54
C HIS A 12 -14.58 -8.36 -26.58
N PHE A 13 -14.00 -9.53 -26.88
CA PHE A 13 -12.97 -10.13 -26.05
C PHE A 13 -11.68 -9.30 -26.05
N LEU A 14 -11.24 -8.84 -27.23
CA LEU A 14 -10.06 -7.98 -27.36
C LEU A 14 -10.27 -6.61 -26.70
N SER A 15 -11.48 -6.06 -26.73
CA SER A 15 -11.84 -4.82 -26.03
C SER A 15 -11.70 -4.93 -24.51
N GLY A 16 -12.13 -6.06 -23.93
CA GLY A 16 -12.02 -6.32 -22.48
C GLY A 16 -10.59 -6.58 -21.99
N ILE A 17 -9.72 -7.14 -22.84
CA ILE A 17 -8.30 -7.31 -22.51
C ILE A 17 -7.59 -5.96 -22.59
N CYS A 18 -7.83 -5.17 -23.64
CA CYS A 18 -7.26 -3.83 -23.75
C CYS A 18 -7.67 -2.94 -22.57
N SER A 19 -8.93 -2.96 -22.12
CA SER A 19 -9.35 -2.15 -20.96
C SER A 19 -8.71 -2.59 -19.64
N LEU A 20 -8.35 -3.87 -19.49
CA LEU A 20 -7.60 -4.40 -18.35
C LEU A 20 -6.13 -3.93 -18.36
N PHE A 21 -5.51 -3.89 -19.54
CA PHE A 21 -4.13 -3.41 -19.73
C PHE A 21 -4.02 -1.87 -19.82
N LEU A 22 -5.10 -1.16 -20.13
CA LEU A 22 -5.20 0.31 -20.19
C LEU A 22 -5.70 0.94 -18.87
N ARG A 23 -5.73 0.19 -17.77
CA ARG A 23 -5.96 0.75 -16.44
C ARG A 23 -4.77 1.66 -16.13
N LYS A 24 -5.03 2.96 -16.23
CA LYS A 24 -4.15 4.08 -15.89
C LYS A 24 -3.32 3.73 -14.64
N GLU A 25 -2.02 3.49 -14.83
CA GLU A 25 -1.06 3.03 -13.81
C GLU A 25 -0.65 4.13 -12.81
N ASP A 26 -1.59 4.96 -12.33
CA ASP A 26 -1.27 6.08 -11.43
C ASP A 26 -2.16 6.14 -10.18
N GLU A 27 -2.83 5.05 -9.79
CA GLU A 27 -3.61 5.02 -8.56
C GLU A 27 -2.83 4.28 -7.46
N VAL A 28 -2.13 5.06 -6.63
CA VAL A 28 -1.46 4.56 -5.43
C VAL A 28 -2.54 4.17 -4.42
N HIS A 29 -2.84 2.88 -4.34
CA HIS A 29 -3.74 2.34 -3.34
C HIS A 29 -2.96 1.97 -2.08
N TYR A 30 -3.04 2.79 -1.03
CA TYR A 30 -2.48 2.46 0.28
C TYR A 30 -3.29 1.33 0.93
N ILE A 31 -2.63 0.23 1.27
CA ILE A 31 -3.23 -0.91 1.98
C ILE A 31 -3.34 -0.51 3.46
N GLY A 32 -4.48 0.05 3.86
CA GLY A 32 -4.68 0.53 5.25
C GLY A 32 -5.85 1.51 5.48
N GLY A 33 -6.63 1.87 4.44
CA GLY A 33 -7.64 2.91 4.58
C GLY A 33 -7.04 4.30 4.86
N ALA A 34 -7.85 5.30 5.17
CA ALA A 34 -7.41 6.66 5.49
C ALA A 34 -6.72 6.79 6.87
N GLU A 35 -6.08 5.72 7.36
CA GLU A 35 -5.28 5.77 8.58
C GLU A 35 -3.98 6.51 8.30
N ILE A 36 -4.02 7.81 8.54
CA ILE A 36 -2.86 8.68 8.56
C ILE A 36 -1.95 8.18 9.68
N LEU A 37 -0.74 7.74 9.33
CA LEU A 37 0.28 7.37 10.31
C LEU A 37 0.49 8.55 11.28
N PRO A 38 0.64 8.28 12.60
CA PRO A 38 0.92 9.35 13.53
C PRO A 38 2.25 10.02 13.17
N PRO A 39 2.41 11.32 13.46
CA PRO A 39 3.66 12.02 13.19
C PRO A 39 4.83 11.33 13.91
N PRO A 40 6.05 11.38 13.37
CA PRO A 40 7.21 10.79 14.02
C PRO A 40 7.38 11.36 15.44
N LEU A 41 7.92 10.54 16.34
CA LEU A 41 8.22 11.00 17.70
C LEU A 41 9.29 12.10 17.67
N GLU A 42 9.14 13.07 18.57
CA GLU A 42 10.21 14.02 18.86
C GLU A 42 11.40 13.28 19.48
N GLY A 43 12.62 13.72 19.18
CA GLY A 43 13.84 12.99 19.59
C GLY A 43 13.96 12.76 21.10
N GLU A 44 13.48 13.70 21.93
CA GLU A 44 13.46 13.53 23.39
C GLU A 44 12.52 12.41 23.84
N ARG A 45 11.35 12.32 23.21
CA ARG A 45 10.33 11.32 23.51
C ARG A 45 10.72 9.95 22.97
N GLU A 46 11.33 9.89 21.79
CA GLU A 46 11.93 8.67 21.26
C GLU A 46 13.01 8.14 22.21
N ALA A 47 13.92 9.00 22.67
CA ALA A 47 14.96 8.62 23.63
C ALA A 47 14.37 8.13 24.96
N TYR A 48 13.26 8.72 25.42
CA TYR A 48 12.52 8.23 26.58
C TYR A 48 11.95 6.83 26.34
N CYS A 49 11.26 6.61 25.22
CA CYS A 49 10.72 5.29 24.88
C CYS A 49 11.82 4.23 24.77
N ILE A 50 12.98 4.57 24.19
CA ILE A 50 14.14 3.66 24.10
C ILE A 50 14.61 3.24 25.50
N ARG A 51 14.76 4.18 26.44
CA ARG A 51 15.15 3.84 27.82
C ARG A 51 14.15 2.93 28.53
N MET A 52 12.87 3.00 28.17
CA MET A 52 11.81 2.19 28.75
C MET A 52 11.75 0.75 28.20
N LEU A 53 12.54 0.43 27.15
CA LEU A 53 12.60 -0.90 26.56
C LEU A 53 13.19 -1.96 27.49
N ASP A 54 14.02 -1.56 28.46
CA ASP A 54 14.62 -2.48 29.44
C ASP A 54 13.77 -2.62 30.72
N GLY A 55 12.62 -1.94 30.78
CA GLY A 55 11.77 -1.88 31.96
C GLY A 55 10.45 -2.65 31.84
N VAL A 56 9.62 -2.56 32.89
CA VAL A 56 8.28 -3.19 32.95
C VAL A 56 7.35 -2.67 31.85
N HIS A 57 7.64 -1.51 31.26
CA HIS A 57 6.85 -0.88 30.19
C HIS A 57 7.42 -1.12 28.78
N ALA A 58 8.32 -2.09 28.61
CA ALA A 58 8.98 -2.38 27.35
C ALA A 58 8.01 -2.58 26.17
N GLU A 59 6.91 -3.28 26.41
CA GLU A 59 5.94 -3.59 25.34
C GLU A 59 5.21 -2.33 24.86
N ARG A 60 4.84 -1.44 25.79
CA ARG A 60 4.23 -0.16 25.45
C ARG A 60 5.22 0.72 24.67
N ALA A 61 6.46 0.78 25.13
CA ALA A 61 7.51 1.55 24.47
C ALA A 61 7.79 1.03 23.06
N ARG A 62 7.85 -0.30 22.87
CA ARG A 62 8.00 -0.93 21.55
C ARG A 62 6.85 -0.56 20.62
N LYS A 63 5.61 -0.64 21.09
CA LYS A 63 4.43 -0.27 20.31
C LYS A 63 4.47 1.19 19.87
N GLU A 64 4.75 2.11 20.79
CA GLU A 64 4.85 3.55 20.49
C GLU A 64 5.98 3.84 19.48
N LEU A 65 7.12 3.15 19.59
CA LEU A 65 8.21 3.30 18.61
C LEU A 65 7.80 2.79 17.22
N ILE A 66 7.09 1.65 17.12
CA ILE A 66 6.66 1.09 15.84
C ILE A 66 5.64 2.01 15.18
N GLU A 67 4.57 2.37 15.88
CA GLU A 67 3.47 3.17 15.30
C GLU A 67 3.95 4.49 14.70
N HIS A 68 4.96 5.12 15.33
CA HIS A 68 5.47 6.41 14.91
C HIS A 68 6.70 6.36 13.97
N ASN A 69 7.44 5.24 13.91
CA ASN A 69 8.64 5.11 13.04
C ASN A 69 8.42 4.27 11.78
N LEU A 70 7.21 3.80 11.51
CA LEU A 70 6.90 3.17 10.22
C LEU A 70 7.08 4.22 9.09
N ARG A 71 8.07 3.99 8.23
CA ARG A 71 8.25 4.75 6.99
C ARG A 71 7.71 3.92 5.84
N LEU A 72 6.93 4.54 4.95
CA LEU A 72 6.59 3.97 3.66
C LEU A 72 7.89 3.90 2.84
N VAL A 73 8.32 2.70 2.45
CA VAL A 73 9.50 2.44 1.61
C VAL A 73 9.03 1.99 0.23
#